data_AF-A0A1Q6UA22-F1
#
_entry.id   AF-A0A1Q6UA22-F1
#
_cell.length_a   1.000
_cell.length_b   1.000
_cell.length_c   1.000
_cell.angle_alpha   90.00
_cell.angle_beta   90.00
_cell.angle_gamma   90.00
#
_symmetry.space_group_name_H-M   'P 1'
#
loop_
_entity.id
_entity.type
_entity.pdbx_description
1 polymer ?
#
loop_
_entity_poly.entity_id
_entity_poly.type
_entity_poly.pdbx_seq_one_letter_code
_entity_poly.pdbx_strand_id
1 'polypeptide(L)'
;MKKLAKYLRLLLILVGWTVFYLWIIGLIMNYFWHFNIFEKRYWLIISEFWSAGGVIDQPSEYMFLLMLVLIVPGWFWGFRKARQLSYVKIIFFPVFWYHDYISRKYAGQPSHIVLKNMGGGKIKKQTPQQMMEEMISSRMPQAKEKKDLNSSKIRSNFEQKNRKFHEKMESGDS
;
A
#
# COMPACT_ATOMS: atom_id res chain seq x y z
N MET A 1 7.80 -27.38 -19.44
CA MET A 1 7.75 -26.53 -18.24
C MET A 1 6.56 -25.55 -18.20
N LYS A 2 6.35 -24.67 -19.19
CA LYS A 2 5.29 -23.62 -19.14
C LYS A 2 3.85 -24.15 -18.99
N LYS A 3 3.53 -25.29 -19.62
CA LYS A 3 2.21 -25.95 -19.49
C LYS A 3 1.99 -26.53 -18.08
N LEU A 4 3.01 -27.13 -17.49
CA LEU A 4 2.96 -27.73 -16.14
C LEU A 4 2.65 -26.67 -15.08
N ALA A 5 3.33 -25.52 -15.14
CA ALA A 5 3.05 -24.39 -14.23
C ALA A 5 1.62 -23.85 -14.37
N LYS A 6 1.07 -23.86 -15.59
CA LYS A 6 -0.33 -23.45 -15.85
C LYS A 6 -1.34 -24.42 -15.23
N TYR A 7 -1.09 -25.72 -15.33
CA TYR A 7 -1.92 -26.75 -14.69
C TYR A 7 -1.83 -26.72 -13.17
N LEU A 8 -0.62 -26.57 -12.62
CA LEU A 8 -0.42 -26.45 -11.17
C LEU A 8 -1.16 -25.24 -10.61
N ARG A 9 -1.07 -24.10 -11.30
CA ARG A 9 -1.85 -22.91 -10.95
C ARG A 9 -3.35 -23.22 -10.99
N LEU A 10 -3.84 -23.84 -12.06
CA LEU A 10 -5.28 -24.18 -12.17
C LEU A 10 -5.74 -25.15 -11.07
N LEU A 11 -4.89 -26.09 -10.66
CA LEU A 11 -5.18 -27.04 -9.60
C LEU A 11 -5.28 -26.34 -8.25
N LEU A 12 -4.33 -25.46 -7.91
CA LEU A 12 -4.40 -24.65 -6.68
C LEU A 12 -5.67 -23.80 -6.63
N ILE A 13 -6.09 -23.27 -7.78
CA ILE A 13 -7.33 -22.49 -7.92
C ILE A 13 -8.55 -23.35 -7.67
N LEU A 14 -8.56 -24.54 -8.25
CA LEU A 14 -9.64 -25.50 -8.06
C LEU A 14 -9.76 -25.89 -6.60
N VAL A 15 -8.65 -26.30 -5.97
CA VAL A 15 -8.60 -26.70 -4.56
C VAL A 15 -9.03 -25.55 -3.65
N GLY A 16 -8.45 -24.36 -3.83
CA GLY A 16 -8.80 -23.18 -3.02
C GLY A 16 -10.27 -22.79 -3.17
N TRP A 17 -10.80 -22.81 -4.40
CA TRP A 17 -12.22 -22.55 -4.65
C TRP A 17 -13.13 -23.60 -4.02
N THR A 18 -12.83 -24.90 -4.17
CA THR A 18 -13.62 -25.97 -3.57
C THR A 18 -13.71 -25.84 -2.06
N VAL A 19 -12.58 -25.61 -1.38
CA VAL A 19 -12.55 -25.50 0.08
C VAL A 19 -13.36 -24.29 0.53
N PHE A 20 -13.13 -23.13 -0.09
CA PHE A 20 -13.87 -21.91 0.23
C PHE A 20 -15.38 -22.07 -0.02
N TYR A 21 -15.76 -22.64 -1.16
CA TYR A 21 -17.16 -22.83 -1.54
C TYR A 21 -17.89 -23.79 -0.60
N LEU A 22 -17.27 -24.93 -0.26
CA LEU A 22 -17.84 -25.89 0.67
C LEU A 22 -17.96 -25.31 2.08
N TRP A 23 -17.00 -24.48 2.51
CA TRP A 23 -17.09 -23.76 3.78
C TRP A 23 -18.27 -22.78 3.82
N ILE A 24 -18.46 -21.99 2.75
CA ILE A 24 -19.59 -21.05 2.65
C ILE A 24 -20.93 -21.79 2.63
N ILE A 25 -21.08 -22.86 1.84
CA ILE A 25 -22.33 -23.63 1.86
C ILE A 25 -22.55 -24.28 3.21
N GLY A 26 -21.51 -24.86 3.82
CA GLY A 26 -21.62 -25.45 5.16
C GLY A 26 -22.16 -24.44 6.17
N LEU A 27 -21.66 -23.20 6.14
CA LEU A 27 -22.17 -22.11 6.98
C LEU A 27 -23.63 -21.77 6.68
N ILE A 28 -23.99 -21.60 5.40
CA ILE A 28 -25.35 -21.23 5.00
C ILE A 28 -26.34 -22.34 5.39
N MET A 29 -26.04 -23.59 5.05
CA MET A 29 -26.88 -24.75 5.39
C MET A 29 -27.04 -24.93 6.89
N ASN A 30 -25.97 -24.72 7.66
CA ASN A 30 -26.04 -24.77 9.11
C ASN A 30 -26.84 -23.61 9.71
N TYR A 31 -26.71 -22.39 9.16
CA TYR A 31 -27.40 -21.21 9.70
C TYR A 31 -28.92 -21.24 9.47
N PHE A 32 -29.36 -21.63 8.27
CA PHE A 32 -30.78 -21.59 7.93
C PHE A 32 -31.51 -22.90 8.28
N TRP A 33 -30.85 -24.06 8.12
CA TRP A 33 -31.48 -25.37 8.26
C TRP A 33 -30.81 -26.27 9.31
N HIS A 34 -29.81 -25.78 10.05
CA HIS A 34 -29.03 -26.57 11.02
C HIS A 34 -28.52 -27.90 10.42
N PHE A 35 -28.28 -27.90 9.11
CA PHE A 35 -27.89 -29.06 8.34
C PHE A 35 -26.39 -29.03 8.07
N ASN A 36 -25.68 -30.04 8.58
CA ASN A 36 -24.27 -30.19 8.31
C ASN A 36 -24.04 -31.12 7.11
N ILE A 37 -23.66 -30.54 5.97
CA ILE A 37 -23.37 -31.26 4.72
C ILE A 37 -22.24 -32.30 4.85
N PHE A 38 -21.36 -32.16 5.84
CA PHE A 38 -20.22 -33.05 6.03
C PHE A 38 -20.54 -34.25 6.93
N GLU A 39 -21.66 -34.22 7.65
CA GLU A 39 -22.00 -35.25 8.62
C GLU A 39 -22.98 -36.27 8.02
N LYS A 40 -22.56 -37.55 8.00
CA LYS A 40 -23.32 -38.66 7.38
C LYS A 40 -24.71 -38.85 7.98
N ARG A 41 -24.90 -38.56 9.27
CA ARG A 41 -26.19 -38.71 9.97
C ARG A 41 -27.31 -37.95 9.27
N TYR A 42 -27.05 -36.71 8.85
CA TYR A 42 -28.09 -35.89 8.22
C TYR A 42 -28.49 -36.42 6.84
N TRP A 43 -27.55 -37.00 6.09
CA TRP A 43 -27.84 -37.66 4.82
C TRP A 43 -28.69 -38.93 5.00
N LEU A 44 -28.50 -39.66 6.10
CA LEU A 44 -29.34 -40.81 6.43
C LEU A 44 -30.78 -40.37 6.70
N ILE A 45 -30.98 -39.31 7.47
CA ILE A 45 -32.31 -38.75 7.76
C ILE A 45 -33.04 -38.38 6.46
N ILE A 46 -32.35 -37.72 5.52
CA ILE A 46 -32.92 -37.41 4.20
C ILE A 46 -33.28 -38.71 3.46
N SER A 47 -32.38 -39.70 3.43
CA SER A 47 -32.64 -40.94 2.70
C SER A 47 -33.80 -41.75 3.28
N GLU A 48 -33.94 -41.75 4.62
CA GLU A 48 -35.01 -42.41 5.33
C GLU A 48 -36.35 -41.71 5.09
N PHE A 49 -36.36 -40.36 5.12
CA PHE A 49 -37.53 -39.56 4.77
C PHE A 49 -38.06 -39.90 3.37
N TRP A 50 -37.19 -39.99 2.37
CA TRP A 50 -37.61 -40.36 1.01
C TRP A 50 -38.05 -41.82 0.91
N SER A 51 -37.37 -42.72 1.62
CA SER A 51 -37.73 -44.15 1.64
C SER A 51 -39.08 -44.40 2.30
N ALA A 52 -39.47 -43.56 3.26
CA ALA A 52 -40.77 -43.59 3.93
C ALA A 52 -41.90 -42.90 3.13
N GLY A 53 -41.62 -42.38 1.93
CA GLY A 53 -42.61 -41.65 1.12
C GLY A 53 -42.90 -40.25 1.64
N GLY A 54 -41.90 -39.60 2.26
CA GLY A 54 -42.02 -38.28 2.86
C GLY A 54 -42.62 -37.25 1.93
N VAL A 55 -43.67 -36.58 2.40
CA VAL A 55 -44.35 -35.48 1.73
C VAL A 55 -43.79 -34.17 2.29
N ILE A 56 -43.53 -33.23 1.39
CA ILE A 56 -42.95 -31.93 1.71
C ILE A 56 -44.08 -30.94 1.71
N ASP A 57 -44.42 -30.41 2.88
CA ASP A 57 -45.57 -29.51 3.04
C ASP A 57 -45.12 -28.08 3.34
N GLN A 58 -43.87 -27.86 3.77
CA GLN A 58 -43.40 -26.55 4.19
C GLN A 58 -42.56 -25.83 3.11
N PRO A 59 -42.81 -24.53 2.85
CA PRO A 59 -42.00 -23.73 1.91
C PRO A 59 -40.49 -23.74 2.20
N SER A 60 -40.10 -23.80 3.48
CA SER A 60 -38.70 -23.89 3.93
C SER A 60 -38.01 -25.17 3.49
N GLU A 61 -38.74 -26.29 3.41
CA GLU A 61 -38.23 -27.59 2.98
C GLU A 61 -38.01 -27.63 1.46
N TYR A 62 -38.88 -26.97 0.69
CA TYR A 62 -38.65 -26.77 -0.74
C TYR A 62 -37.40 -25.92 -1.01
N MET A 63 -37.22 -24.83 -0.26
CA MET A 63 -36.00 -24.02 -0.36
C MET A 63 -34.74 -24.83 0.02
N PHE A 64 -34.83 -25.69 1.03
CA PHE A 64 -33.73 -26.57 1.42
C PHE A 64 -33.31 -27.48 0.26
N LEU A 65 -34.27 -28.18 -0.36
CA LEU A 65 -33.97 -29.08 -1.48
C LEU A 65 -33.46 -28.35 -2.71
N LEU A 66 -34.07 -27.21 -3.03
CA LEU A 66 -33.60 -26.36 -4.13
C LEU A 66 -32.15 -25.93 -3.88
N MET A 67 -31.83 -25.52 -2.66
CA MET A 67 -30.48 -25.15 -2.27
C MET A 67 -29.52 -26.35 -2.41
N LEU A 68 -29.93 -27.54 -1.95
CA LEU A 68 -29.16 -28.78 -2.03
C LEU A 68 -28.82 -29.15 -3.48
N VAL A 69 -29.79 -29.05 -4.39
CA VAL A 69 -29.59 -29.29 -5.82
C VAL A 69 -28.70 -28.21 -6.44
N LEU A 70 -28.84 -26.95 -6.02
CA LEU A 70 -28.06 -25.83 -6.55
C LEU A 70 -26.59 -25.80 -6.11
N ILE A 71 -26.19 -26.61 -5.11
CA ILE A 71 -24.78 -26.74 -4.70
C ILE A 71 -23.89 -27.11 -5.89
N VAL A 72 -24.30 -28.08 -6.72
CA VAL A 72 -23.49 -28.57 -7.84
C VAL A 72 -23.36 -27.50 -8.95
N PRO A 73 -24.45 -26.97 -9.55
CA PRO A 73 -24.33 -25.95 -10.59
C PRO A 73 -23.73 -24.64 -10.05
N GLY A 74 -24.01 -24.28 -8.78
CA GLY A 74 -23.41 -23.14 -8.12
C GLY A 74 -21.89 -23.26 -8.01
N TRP A 75 -21.38 -24.47 -7.74
CA TRP A 75 -19.94 -24.74 -7.73
C TRP A 75 -19.30 -24.48 -9.09
N PHE A 76 -19.89 -25.00 -10.17
CA PHE A 76 -19.37 -24.83 -11.53
C PHE A 76 -19.37 -23.35 -11.95
N TRP A 77 -20.45 -22.63 -11.65
CA TRP A 77 -20.55 -21.22 -11.97
C TRP A 77 -19.52 -20.40 -11.20
N GLY A 78 -19.41 -20.64 -9.89
CA GLY A 78 -18.42 -19.99 -9.05
C GLY A 78 -16.99 -20.30 -9.47
N PHE A 79 -16.68 -21.55 -9.83
CA PHE A 79 -15.36 -21.95 -10.35
C PHE A 79 -15.04 -21.24 -11.67
N ARG A 80 -16.02 -21.10 -12.57
CA ARG A 80 -15.86 -20.34 -13.82
C ARG A 80 -15.49 -18.88 -13.54
N LYS A 81 -16.10 -18.25 -12.54
CA LYS A 81 -15.80 -16.88 -12.11
C LYS A 81 -14.45 -16.79 -11.39
N ALA A 82 -14.12 -17.73 -10.51
CA ALA A 82 -12.85 -17.80 -9.79
C ALA A 82 -11.65 -17.87 -10.74
N ARG A 83 -11.79 -18.58 -11.87
CA ARG A 83 -10.76 -18.60 -12.93
C ARG A 83 -10.50 -17.25 -13.59
N GLN A 84 -11.45 -16.32 -13.58
CA GLN A 84 -11.34 -15.00 -14.19
C GLN A 84 -10.77 -13.93 -13.25
N LEU A 85 -10.83 -14.15 -11.93
CA LEU A 85 -10.35 -13.18 -10.94
C LEU A 85 -8.82 -13.24 -10.80
N SER A 86 -8.18 -12.07 -10.75
CA SER A 86 -6.74 -11.97 -10.51
C SER A 86 -6.43 -12.15 -9.02
N TYR A 87 -5.64 -13.18 -8.69
CA TYR A 87 -5.20 -13.56 -7.33
C TYR A 87 -4.63 -12.42 -6.51
N VAL A 88 -3.90 -11.51 -7.18
CA VAL A 88 -3.36 -10.30 -6.56
C VAL A 88 -4.48 -9.48 -5.95
N LYS A 89 -5.63 -9.35 -6.62
CA LYS A 89 -6.75 -8.54 -6.13
C LYS A 89 -7.53 -9.18 -4.99
N ILE A 90 -7.51 -10.51 -4.86
CA ILE A 90 -8.17 -11.24 -3.77
C ILE A 90 -7.28 -11.24 -2.52
N ILE A 91 -5.99 -11.60 -2.65
CA ILE A 91 -5.04 -11.62 -1.53
C ILE A 91 -4.79 -10.20 -1.00
N PHE A 92 -4.63 -9.23 -1.90
CA PHE A 92 -4.46 -7.83 -1.52
C PHE A 92 -5.80 -7.08 -1.48
N PHE A 93 -6.95 -7.77 -1.47
CA PHE A 93 -8.26 -7.12 -1.33
C PHE A 93 -8.33 -6.17 -0.11
N PRO A 94 -7.83 -6.55 1.09
CA PRO A 94 -7.85 -5.64 2.24
C PRO A 94 -6.92 -4.44 2.04
N VAL A 95 -5.78 -4.65 1.38
CA VAL A 95 -4.79 -3.61 1.10
C VAL A 95 -5.31 -2.62 0.06
N PHE A 96 -5.92 -3.11 -1.02
CA PHE A 96 -6.56 -2.26 -2.02
C PHE A 96 -7.78 -1.53 -1.45
N TRP A 97 -8.58 -2.17 -0.61
CA TRP A 97 -9.70 -1.54 0.06
C TRP A 97 -9.24 -0.44 1.03
N TYR A 98 -8.21 -0.70 1.83
CA TYR A 98 -7.61 0.30 2.71
C TYR A 98 -7.00 1.46 1.91
N HIS A 99 -6.27 1.16 0.83
CA HIS A 99 -5.70 2.17 -0.03
C HIS A 99 -6.78 3.01 -0.72
N ASP A 100 -7.88 2.42 -1.17
CA ASP A 100 -8.99 3.15 -1.78
C ASP A 100 -9.79 3.97 -0.74
N TYR A 101 -9.93 3.46 0.49
CA TYR A 101 -10.53 4.19 1.61
C TYR A 101 -9.69 5.43 1.99
N ILE A 102 -8.37 5.25 2.14
CA ILE A 102 -7.42 6.35 2.40
C ILE A 102 -7.41 7.30 1.20
N SER A 103 -7.30 6.81 -0.03
CA SER A 103 -7.33 7.66 -1.21
C SER A 103 -8.60 8.50 -1.29
N ARG A 104 -9.78 7.98 -0.94
CA ARG A 104 -11.02 8.79 -0.92
C ARG A 104 -11.07 9.79 0.23
N LYS A 105 -10.58 9.41 1.42
CA LYS A 105 -10.53 10.28 2.60
C LYS A 105 -9.53 11.44 2.45
N TYR A 106 -8.45 11.21 1.70
CA TYR A 106 -7.36 12.16 1.47
C TYR A 106 -7.27 12.64 0.01
N ALA A 107 -8.23 12.31 -0.87
CA ALA A 107 -8.27 12.76 -2.27
C ALA A 107 -8.33 14.27 -2.41
N GLY A 108 -8.87 14.96 -1.40
CA GLY A 108 -8.90 16.43 -1.32
C GLY A 108 -7.66 17.07 -0.69
N GLN A 109 -6.71 16.28 -0.16
CA GLN A 109 -5.45 16.82 0.33
C GLN A 109 -4.39 16.77 -0.77
N PRO A 110 -3.72 17.88 -1.08
CA PRO A 110 -2.66 17.88 -2.08
C PRO A 110 -1.57 16.88 -1.64
N SER A 111 -1.16 15.98 -2.54
CA SER A 111 -0.13 14.94 -2.29
C SER A 111 1.28 15.49 -2.07
N HIS A 112 1.38 16.80 -1.87
CA HIS A 112 2.56 17.60 -1.71
C HIS A 112 2.22 18.68 -0.67
N ILE A 113 3.06 18.78 0.36
CA ILE A 113 3.03 19.89 1.31
C ILE A 113 3.31 21.16 0.51
N VAL A 114 2.27 21.91 0.16
CA VAL A 114 2.42 23.26 -0.36
C VAL A 114 2.85 24.11 0.83
N LEU A 115 4.16 24.35 0.96
CA LEU A 115 4.73 25.33 1.88
C LEU A 115 4.22 26.72 1.46
N LYS A 116 3.01 27.08 1.89
CA LYS A 116 2.31 28.30 1.44
C LYS A 116 2.88 29.60 2.03
N ASN A 117 4.06 29.53 2.66
CA ASN A 117 4.78 30.66 3.25
C ASN A 117 6.31 30.62 2.96
N MET A 118 6.75 30.09 1.82
CA MET A 118 8.04 30.51 1.24
C MET A 118 7.72 31.44 0.06
N GLY A 119 8.23 32.67 0.15
CA GLY A 119 7.86 33.80 -0.69
C GLY A 119 7.68 33.45 -2.16
N GLY A 120 6.56 33.91 -2.72
CA GLY A 120 6.23 33.75 -4.12
C GLY A 120 7.36 34.25 -5.02
N GLY A 121 8.04 33.31 -5.65
CA GLY A 121 9.04 33.58 -6.67
C GLY A 121 9.16 32.35 -7.55
N LYS A 122 8.36 32.30 -8.61
CA LYS A 122 8.43 31.39 -9.79
C LYS A 122 9.52 30.30 -9.71
N ILE A 123 9.26 29.19 -9.00
CA ILE A 123 10.19 28.06 -8.99
C ILE A 123 9.89 27.20 -10.22
N LYS A 124 10.67 27.43 -11.28
CA LYS A 124 10.81 26.53 -12.42
C LYS A 124 11.26 25.16 -11.88
N LYS A 125 10.62 24.08 -12.31
CA LYS A 125 10.96 22.69 -11.91
C LYS A 125 12.47 22.45 -12.05
N GLN A 126 13.21 22.45 -10.95
CA GLN A 126 14.63 22.09 -10.91
C GLN A 126 14.79 20.67 -10.37
N THR A 127 15.58 19.87 -11.08
CA THR A 127 15.94 18.50 -10.72
C THR A 127 16.83 18.51 -9.47
N PRO A 128 16.82 17.49 -8.60
CA PRO A 128 17.57 17.48 -7.32
C PRO A 128 19.09 17.75 -7.47
N GLN A 129 19.64 17.48 -8.65
CA GLN A 129 21.03 17.75 -9.01
C GLN A 129 21.34 19.26 -9.09
N GLN A 130 20.40 20.07 -9.58
CA GLN A 130 20.57 21.51 -9.74
C GLN A 130 20.51 22.24 -8.40
N MET A 131 19.68 21.77 -7.45
CA MET A 131 19.64 22.29 -6.08
C MET A 131 20.93 22.00 -5.31
N MET A 132 21.52 20.82 -5.54
CA MET A 132 22.80 20.46 -4.92
C MET A 132 23.93 21.36 -5.47
N GLU A 133 23.95 21.59 -6.78
CA GLU A 133 24.94 22.43 -7.44
C GLU A 133 24.82 23.91 -7.04
N GLU A 134 23.60 24.41 -6.84
CA GLU A 134 23.35 25.77 -6.33
C GLU A 134 23.70 25.91 -4.84
N MET A 135 23.51 24.87 -4.02
CA MET A 135 23.98 24.85 -2.62
C MET A 135 25.51 24.79 -2.50
N ILE A 136 26.17 24.06 -3.41
CA ILE A 136 27.63 23.98 -3.45
C ILE A 136 28.20 25.32 -3.96
N SER A 137 27.59 25.92 -4.97
CA SER A 137 28.04 27.21 -5.52
C SER A 137 27.76 28.38 -4.59
N SER A 138 26.66 28.39 -3.82
CA SER A 138 26.36 29.46 -2.84
C SER A 138 27.18 29.39 -1.56
N ARG A 139 27.69 28.19 -1.18
CA ARG A 139 28.65 28.05 -0.06
C ARG A 139 30.08 28.47 -0.42
N MET A 140 30.44 28.47 -1.71
CA MET A 140 31.81 28.76 -2.14
C MET A 140 32.21 30.27 -2.12
N PRO A 141 31.34 31.27 -2.41
CA PRO A 141 31.72 32.68 -2.35
C PRO A 141 31.79 33.22 -0.92
N GLN A 142 30.92 32.78 0.00
CA GLN A 142 30.94 33.29 1.39
C GLN A 142 32.17 32.82 2.18
N ALA A 143 32.70 31.64 1.90
CA ALA A 143 33.90 31.14 2.57
C ALA A 143 35.19 31.81 2.08
N LYS A 144 35.26 32.20 0.80
CA LYS A 144 36.41 32.95 0.24
C LYS A 144 36.35 34.42 0.65
N GLU A 145 35.20 35.09 0.47
CA GLU A 145 35.03 36.51 0.80
C GLU A 145 35.25 36.80 2.29
N LYS A 146 34.75 35.96 3.21
CA LYS A 146 35.01 36.12 4.65
C LYS A 146 36.46 35.86 5.04
N LYS A 147 37.19 34.99 4.31
CA LYS A 147 38.61 34.72 4.57
C LYS A 147 39.50 35.86 4.05
N ASP A 148 39.15 36.43 2.89
CA ASP A 148 39.88 37.54 2.28
C ASP A 148 39.67 38.87 3.03
N LEU A 149 38.45 39.11 3.55
CA LEU A 149 38.18 40.26 4.44
C LEU A 149 38.90 40.17 5.80
N ASN A 150 39.06 38.96 6.36
CA ASN A 150 39.78 38.79 7.63
C ASN A 150 41.29 38.90 7.43
N SER A 151 41.83 38.33 6.35
CA SER A 151 43.26 38.42 6.01
C SER A 151 43.70 39.88 5.75
N SER A 152 42.90 40.64 5.00
CA SER A 152 43.17 42.06 4.74
C SER A 152 43.10 42.92 6.01
N LYS A 153 42.14 42.67 6.91
CA LYS A 153 42.08 43.32 8.23
C LYS A 153 43.26 42.96 9.15
N ILE A 154 43.74 41.72 9.12
CA ILE A 154 44.92 41.31 9.90
C ILE A 154 46.16 42.03 9.36
N ARG A 155 46.32 42.08 8.04
CA ARG A 155 47.46 42.74 7.39
C ARG A 155 47.48 44.25 7.64
N SER A 156 46.34 44.95 7.53
CA SER A 156 46.28 46.38 7.80
C SER A 156 46.53 46.72 9.27
N ASN A 157 46.02 45.91 10.21
CA ASN A 157 46.32 46.08 11.63
C ASN A 157 47.81 45.85 11.95
N PHE A 158 48.45 44.87 11.30
CA PHE A 158 49.88 44.64 11.47
C PHE A 158 50.70 45.81 10.93
N GLU A 159 50.39 46.31 9.74
CA GLU A 159 51.07 47.47 9.15
C GLU A 159 50.86 48.75 9.97
N GLN A 160 49.66 48.97 10.51
CA GLN A 160 49.37 50.14 11.35
C GLN A 160 50.07 50.03 12.71
N LYS A 161 50.15 48.83 13.29
CA LYS A 161 50.91 48.60 14.51
C LYS A 161 52.41 48.77 14.26
N ASN A 162 52.94 48.28 13.14
CA ASN A 162 54.35 48.45 12.79
C ASN A 162 54.70 49.92 12.52
N ARG A 163 53.84 50.66 11.80
CA ARG A 163 53.98 52.11 11.63
C ARG A 163 53.98 52.87 12.95
N LYS A 164 53.04 52.57 13.86
CA LYS A 164 53.04 53.14 15.21
C LYS A 164 54.28 52.79 16.02
N PHE A 165 54.85 51.60 15.84
CA PHE A 165 56.12 51.23 16.46
C PHE A 165 57.29 52.04 15.90
N HIS A 166 57.36 52.23 14.59
CA HIS A 166 58.39 53.05 13.94
C HIS A 166 58.25 54.54 14.27
N GLU A 167 57.04 55.11 14.24
CA GLU A 167 56.78 56.49 14.68
C GLU A 167 57.16 56.71 16.15
N LYS A 168 56.96 55.69 17.01
CA LYS A 168 57.33 55.75 18.43
C LYS A 168 58.84 55.59 18.66
N MET A 169 59.57 54.96 17.73
CA MET A 169 61.03 54.94 17.72
C MET A 169 61.62 56.25 17.15
N GLU A 170 60.96 56.88 16.18
CA GLU A 170 61.38 58.19 15.62
C GLU A 170 61.00 59.39 16.52
N SER A 171 60.00 59.26 17.40
CA SER A 171 59.58 60.31 18.35
C SER A 171 60.02 60.05 19.80
N GLY A 172 60.97 59.13 20.00
CA GLY A 172 61.36 58.61 21.31
C GLY A 172 62.84 58.28 21.43
N ASP A 173 63.71 59.20 21.01
CA ASP A 173 64.92 59.57 21.74
C ASP A 173 65.33 60.99 21.32
N SER A 174 65.92 61.69 22.27
CA SER A 174 66.18 63.15 22.34
C SER A 174 66.91 63.78 21.16
#